data_AF-A0A2U1L0D6-F1
#
_entry.id   AF-A0A2U1L0D6-F1
#
_cell.length_a   1.000
_cell.length_b   1.000
_cell.length_c   1.000
_cell.angle_alpha   90.00
_cell.angle_beta   90.00
_cell.angle_gamma   90.00
#
_symmetry.space_group_name_H-M   'P 1'
#
loop_
_entity.id
_entity.type
_entity.pdbx_description
1 polymer ?
#
loop_
_entity_poly.entity_id
_entity_poly.type
_entity_poly.pdbx_seq_one_letter_code
_entity_poly.pdbx_strand_id
1 'polypeptide(L)'
;MRKNEGNILSRCPLCLNDNEDLQHLLFKCSFSKDVWDKVRAIADIECDKRNWTDLVKCLGDSCVQKSIGWVIKRFALAACVYTIWQERNGRIFKDVQRTSQEVFNNIDDSIKHKLLGITVKNSVNVRNVEHQVQKADSKVNDGS
;
A
#
# COMPACT_ATOMS: atom_id res chain seq x y z
N MET A 1 -31.86 16.83 23.27
CA MET A 1 -30.76 16.59 22.31
C MET A 1 -30.21 15.20 22.60
N ARG A 2 -30.53 14.22 21.76
CA ARG A 2 -30.23 12.80 22.06
C ARG A 2 -28.74 12.54 21.82
N LYS A 3 -28.01 12.24 22.90
CA LYS A 3 -26.78 11.45 22.84
C LYS A 3 -27.18 10.05 22.40
N ASN A 4 -26.69 9.59 21.25
CA ASN A 4 -26.65 8.18 20.90
C ASN A 4 -25.18 7.79 20.72
N GLU A 5 -24.54 7.53 21.86
CA GLU A 5 -23.35 6.69 21.94
C GLU A 5 -23.85 5.24 21.82
N GLY A 6 -23.77 4.69 20.61
CA GLY A 6 -24.22 3.34 20.32
C GLY A 6 -23.58 2.92 19.00
N ASN A 7 -22.59 2.05 19.10
CA ASN A 7 -21.87 1.37 18.04
C ASN A 7 -22.80 0.99 16.86
N ILE A 8 -22.90 1.87 15.85
CA ILE A 8 -23.52 1.51 14.58
C ILE A 8 -22.47 0.66 13.88
N LEU A 9 -22.55 -0.65 14.09
CA LEU A 9 -21.92 -1.65 13.24
C LEU A 9 -22.59 -1.56 11.86
N SER A 10 -22.22 -0.53 11.09
CA SER A 10 -22.61 -0.41 9.70
C SER A 10 -21.86 -1.47 8.92
N ARG A 11 -22.59 -2.23 8.10
CA ARG A 11 -22.01 -3.18 7.15
C ARG A 11 -20.91 -2.49 6.35
N CYS A 12 -19.74 -3.11 6.25
CA CYS A 12 -18.57 -2.56 5.59
C CYS A 12 -18.91 -2.19 4.13
N PRO A 13 -18.76 -0.92 3.70
CA PRO A 13 -19.09 -0.50 2.34
C PRO A 13 -18.21 -1.15 1.26
N LEU A 14 -17.04 -1.66 1.64
CA LEU A 14 -16.09 -2.24 0.70
C LEU A 14 -16.44 -3.69 0.32
N CYS A 15 -16.69 -4.56 1.30
CA CYS A 15 -17.01 -5.98 1.05
C CYS A 15 -18.49 -6.30 1.15
N LEU A 16 -19.29 -5.43 1.79
CA LEU A 16 -20.70 -5.66 2.08
C LEU A 16 -20.94 -7.02 2.77
N ASN A 17 -20.03 -7.53 3.60
CA ASN A 17 -20.20 -8.86 4.22
C ASN A 17 -20.18 -8.81 5.74
N ASP A 18 -19.18 -8.17 6.32
CA ASP A 18 -19.05 -8.04 7.78
C ASP A 18 -19.31 -6.60 8.23
N ASN A 19 -19.38 -6.43 9.54
CA ASN A 19 -19.44 -5.11 10.15
C ASN A 19 -18.11 -4.38 10.03
N GLU A 20 -18.20 -3.07 9.88
CA GLU A 20 -17.02 -2.24 9.83
C GLU A 20 -16.44 -1.98 11.23
N ASP A 21 -15.15 -2.25 11.36
CA ASP A 21 -14.25 -1.67 12.35
C ASP A 21 -12.88 -1.44 11.69
N LEU A 22 -11.93 -0.81 12.38
CA LEU A 22 -10.60 -0.52 11.82
C LEU A 22 -9.84 -1.79 11.41
N GLN A 23 -9.94 -2.87 12.18
CA GLN A 23 -9.27 -4.14 11.89
C GLN A 23 -9.88 -4.81 10.65
N HIS A 24 -11.21 -4.78 10.54
CA HIS A 24 -11.91 -5.26 9.38
C HIS A 24 -11.53 -4.43 8.15
N LEU A 25 -11.71 -3.11 8.22
CA LEU A 25 -11.50 -2.19 7.10
C LEU A 25 -10.09 -2.33 6.50
N LEU A 26 -9.06 -2.53 7.32
CA LEU A 26 -7.68 -2.61 6.84
C LEU A 26 -7.18 -4.03 6.58
N PHE A 27 -7.62 -5.05 7.33
CA PHE A 27 -6.97 -6.37 7.32
C PHE A 27 -7.89 -7.58 7.09
N LYS A 28 -9.16 -7.51 7.48
CA LYS A 28 -10.09 -8.66 7.34
C LYS A 28 -11.06 -8.53 6.17
N CYS A 29 -11.34 -7.31 5.73
CA CYS A 29 -12.16 -7.04 4.57
C CYS A 29 -11.54 -7.69 3.33
N SER A 30 -12.29 -8.53 2.62
CA SER A 30 -11.82 -9.22 1.42
C SER A 30 -11.29 -8.22 0.38
N PHE A 31 -12.02 -7.14 0.15
CA PHE A 31 -11.61 -6.06 -0.74
C PHE A 31 -10.26 -5.46 -0.35
N SER A 32 -10.12 -5.03 0.92
CA SER A 32 -8.88 -4.40 1.39
C SER A 32 -7.72 -5.37 1.43
N LYS A 33 -7.96 -6.65 1.75
CA LYS A 33 -6.96 -7.70 1.73
C LYS A 33 -6.39 -7.88 0.32
N ASP A 34 -7.24 -7.92 -0.70
CA ASP A 34 -6.80 -8.04 -2.10
C ASP A 34 -5.92 -6.86 -2.53
N VAL A 35 -6.28 -5.63 -2.10
CA VAL A 35 -5.46 -4.43 -2.35
C VAL A 35 -4.13 -4.54 -1.61
N TRP A 36 -4.17 -4.89 -0.32
CA TRP A 36 -3.01 -4.96 0.55
C TRP A 36 -2.00 -6.01 0.08
N ASP A 37 -2.46 -7.19 -0.32
CA ASP A 37 -1.60 -8.28 -0.79
C ASP A 37 -0.80 -7.85 -2.04
N LYS A 38 -1.43 -7.10 -2.96
CA LYS A 38 -0.75 -6.54 -4.14
C LYS A 38 0.24 -5.42 -3.78
N VAL A 39 -0.13 -4.52 -2.87
CA VAL A 39 0.76 -3.44 -2.41
C VAL A 39 2.00 -4.01 -1.72
N ARG A 40 1.84 -5.03 -0.88
CA ARG A 40 2.97 -5.69 -0.21
C ARG A 40 3.93 -6.33 -1.21
N ALA A 41 3.40 -6.96 -2.25
CA ALA A 41 4.21 -7.57 -3.30
C ALA A 41 5.10 -6.55 -4.02
N ILE A 42 4.53 -5.41 -4.44
CA ILE A 42 5.32 -4.38 -5.15
C ILE A 42 6.26 -3.58 -4.24
N ALA A 43 5.94 -3.47 -2.96
CA ALA A 43 6.73 -2.70 -1.99
C ALA A 43 7.73 -3.57 -1.20
N ASP A 44 7.84 -4.86 -1.50
CA ASP A 44 8.72 -5.81 -0.81
C ASP A 44 8.45 -5.85 0.71
N ILE A 45 7.18 -5.83 1.12
CA ILE A 45 6.80 -5.88 2.53
C ILE A 45 6.58 -7.34 2.94
N GLU A 46 7.60 -7.97 3.53
CA GLU A 46 7.57 -9.35 4.04
C GLU A 46 6.70 -9.52 5.32
N CYS A 47 6.12 -8.44 5.83
CA CYS A 47 5.27 -8.47 7.01
C CYS A 47 3.89 -9.09 6.70
N ASP A 48 3.65 -10.33 7.11
CA ASP A 48 2.32 -10.97 7.06
C ASP A 48 1.45 -10.76 8.30
N LYS A 49 1.72 -9.67 9.03
CA LYS A 49 0.96 -9.35 10.23
C LYS A 49 -0.41 -8.78 9.85
N ARG A 50 -1.46 -9.45 10.30
CA ARG A 50 -2.87 -9.09 10.04
C ARG A 50 -3.48 -8.24 11.14
N ASN A 51 -2.68 -7.37 11.75
CA ASN A 51 -3.15 -6.35 12.67
C ASN A 51 -2.26 -5.10 12.56
N TRP A 52 -2.87 -3.95 12.83
CA TRP A 52 -2.24 -2.64 12.68
C TRP A 52 -0.96 -2.49 13.50
N THR A 53 -1.01 -2.89 14.78
CA THR A 53 0.07 -2.69 15.74
C THR A 53 1.34 -3.41 15.32
N ASP A 54 1.21 -4.68 14.92
CA ASP A 54 2.34 -5.50 14.50
C ASP A 54 2.92 -5.04 13.16
N LEU A 55 2.07 -4.59 12.22
CA LEU A 55 2.52 -4.04 10.95
C LEU A 55 3.35 -2.76 11.13
N VAL A 56 2.85 -1.82 11.94
CA VAL A 56 3.55 -0.57 12.24
C VAL A 56 4.85 -0.87 12.97
N LYS A 57 4.85 -1.82 13.92
CA LYS A 57 6.05 -2.25 14.62
C LYS A 57 7.09 -2.84 13.66
N CYS A 58 6.70 -3.73 12.76
CA CYS A 58 7.61 -4.33 11.77
C CYS A 58 8.26 -3.27 10.84
N LEU A 59 7.48 -2.27 10.41
CA LEU A 59 8.00 -1.15 9.62
C LEU A 59 8.84 -0.16 10.44
N GLY A 60 8.61 -0.09 11.75
CA GLY A 60 9.43 0.65 12.71
C GLY A 60 10.77 -0.02 12.98
N ASP A 61 10.78 -1.32 13.24
CA ASP A 61 11.98 -2.10 13.56
C ASP A 61 12.92 -2.20 12.35
N SER A 62 12.40 -2.12 11.13
CA SER A 62 13.18 -2.03 9.89
C SER A 62 13.82 -0.64 9.64
N CYS A 63 13.65 0.35 10.54
CA CYS A 63 14.21 1.70 10.38
C CYS A 63 15.74 1.79 10.54
N VAL A 64 16.40 0.69 10.92
CA VAL A 64 17.84 0.64 11.20
C VAL A 64 18.68 1.02 9.97
N GLN A 65 18.13 0.89 8.76
CA GLN A 65 18.71 1.43 7.53
C GLN A 65 17.72 2.42 6.89
N LYS A 66 18.03 3.72 6.94
CA LYS A 66 17.33 4.82 6.23
C LYS A 66 17.49 4.72 4.69
N SER A 67 17.31 3.53 4.15
CA SER A 67 17.41 3.24 2.73
C SER A 67 16.20 3.79 1.99
N ILE A 68 16.35 3.97 0.68
CA ILE A 68 15.22 4.29 -0.20
C ILE A 68 14.10 3.24 -0.07
N GLY A 69 14.46 1.96 0.09
CA GLY A 69 13.51 0.87 0.31
C GLY A 69 12.64 1.06 1.56
N TRP A 70 13.22 1.52 2.67
CA TRP A 70 12.44 1.84 3.87
C TRP A 70 11.44 2.99 3.64
N VAL A 71 11.85 4.02 2.88
CA VAL A 71 10.97 5.14 2.51
C VAL A 71 9.80 4.64 1.64
N ILE A 72 10.08 3.78 0.66
CA ILE A 72 9.07 3.16 -0.20
C ILE A 72 8.07 2.35 0.62
N LYS A 73 8.53 1.48 1.53
CA LYS A 73 7.65 0.64 2.37
C LYS A 73 6.67 1.47 3.20
N ARG A 74 7.14 2.57 3.80
CA ARG A 74 6.28 3.50 4.56
C ARG A 74 5.31 4.27 3.67
N PHE A 75 5.78 4.72 2.52
CA PHE A 75 4.94 5.44 1.56
C PHE A 75 3.85 4.53 1.01
N ALA A 76 4.18 3.30 0.64
CA ALA A 76 3.24 2.29 0.17
C ALA A 76 2.16 1.98 1.22
N LEU A 77 2.54 1.81 2.50
CA LEU A 77 1.57 1.67 3.58
C LEU A 77 0.64 2.88 3.68
N ALA A 78 1.21 4.08 3.73
CA ALA A 78 0.42 5.31 3.87
C ALA A 78 -0.54 5.51 2.70
N ALA A 79 -0.06 5.31 1.47
CA ALA A 79 -0.87 5.38 0.26
C ALA A 79 -1.99 4.33 0.28
N CYS A 80 -1.71 3.10 0.68
CA CYS A 80 -2.72 2.05 0.77
C CYS A 80 -3.83 2.39 1.77
N VAL A 81 -3.47 2.76 3.00
CA VAL A 81 -4.43 3.14 4.06
C VAL A 81 -5.28 4.33 3.60
N TYR A 82 -4.64 5.35 3.02
CA TYR A 82 -5.34 6.55 2.57
C TYR A 82 -6.31 6.25 1.42
N THR A 83 -5.88 5.49 0.41
CA THR A 83 -6.72 5.18 -0.76
C THR A 83 -7.87 4.24 -0.37
N ILE A 84 -7.67 3.28 0.54
CA ILE A 84 -8.76 2.44 1.09
C ILE A 84 -9.81 3.33 1.80
N TRP A 85 -9.35 4.25 2.64
CA TRP A 85 -10.25 5.20 3.31
C TRP A 85 -10.98 6.10 2.32
N GLN A 86 -10.29 6.57 1.27
CA GLN A 86 -10.88 7.38 0.21
C GLN A 86 -11.94 6.61 -0.57
N GLU A 87 -11.68 5.35 -0.91
CA GLU A 87 -12.63 4.47 -1.61
C GLU A 87 -13.87 4.20 -0.75
N ARG A 88 -13.69 3.88 0.54
CA ARG A 88 -14.80 3.73 1.50
C ARG A 88 -15.69 4.96 1.52
N ASN A 89 -15.09 6.15 1.63
CA ASN A 89 -15.87 7.39 1.64
C ASN A 89 -16.51 7.67 0.29
N GLY A 90 -15.86 7.31 -0.81
CA GLY A 90 -16.42 7.39 -2.16
C GLY A 90 -17.70 6.55 -2.29
N ARG A 91 -17.71 5.33 -1.77
CA ARG A 91 -18.89 4.46 -1.74
C ARG A 91 -20.03 5.02 -0.92
N ILE A 92 -19.73 5.63 0.23
CA ILE A 92 -20.77 6.19 1.11
C ILE A 92 -21.36 7.49 0.55
N PHE A 93 -20.53 8.38 0.03
CA PHE A 93 -20.92 9.77 -0.22
C PHE A 93 -20.95 10.17 -1.70
N LYS A 94 -20.41 9.35 -2.60
CA LYS A 94 -20.18 9.72 -4.00
C LYS A 94 -20.56 8.64 -5.01
N ASP A 95 -21.20 7.55 -4.56
CA ASP A 95 -21.58 6.39 -5.38
C ASP A 95 -20.43 5.84 -6.25
N VAL A 96 -19.21 5.92 -5.72
CA VAL A 96 -18.02 5.37 -6.38
C VAL A 96 -17.93 3.90 -6.05
N GLN A 97 -17.71 3.02 -7.03
CA GLN A 97 -17.51 1.58 -6.78
C GLN A 97 -16.36 1.04 -7.63
N ARG A 98 -15.12 1.37 -7.24
CA ARG A 98 -13.94 0.83 -7.92
C ARG A 98 -13.67 -0.59 -7.48
N THR A 99 -13.16 -1.40 -8.40
CA THR A 99 -12.61 -2.73 -8.13
C THR A 99 -11.34 -2.63 -7.28
N SER A 100 -10.98 -3.74 -6.61
CA SER A 100 -9.72 -3.80 -5.85
C SER A 100 -8.51 -3.61 -6.76
N GLN A 101 -8.62 -3.98 -8.05
CA GLN A 101 -7.57 -3.75 -9.03
C GLN A 101 -7.39 -2.26 -9.37
N GLU A 102 -8.48 -1.52 -9.60
CA GLU A 102 -8.40 -0.08 -9.89
C GLU A 102 -7.86 0.71 -8.70
N VAL A 103 -8.27 0.35 -7.48
CA VAL A 103 -7.72 0.95 -6.25
C VAL A 103 -6.24 0.66 -6.11
N PHE A 104 -5.81 -0.57 -6.39
CA PHE A 104 -4.39 -0.92 -6.41
C PHE A 104 -3.62 -0.12 -7.46
N ASN A 105 -4.14 0.02 -8.69
CA ASN A 105 -3.49 0.80 -9.73
C ASN A 105 -3.26 2.26 -9.31
N ASN A 106 -4.25 2.88 -8.64
CA ASN A 106 -4.09 4.24 -8.10
C ASN A 106 -2.97 4.35 -7.06
N ILE A 107 -2.78 3.30 -6.24
CA ILE A 107 -1.70 3.24 -5.24
C ILE A 107 -0.35 3.06 -5.95
N ASP A 108 -0.28 2.13 -6.89
CA ASP A 108 0.94 1.86 -7.67
C ASP A 108 1.39 3.12 -8.43
N ASP A 109 0.47 3.82 -9.09
CA ASP A 109 0.75 5.09 -9.74
C ASP A 109 1.25 6.13 -8.74
N SER A 110 0.63 6.23 -7.56
CA SER A 110 1.08 7.16 -6.51
C SER A 110 2.52 6.85 -6.05
N ILE A 111 2.87 5.57 -5.94
CA ILE A 111 4.22 5.11 -5.60
C ILE A 111 5.20 5.46 -6.70
N LYS A 112 4.89 5.15 -7.96
CA LYS A 112 5.73 5.47 -9.13
C LYS A 112 5.97 6.98 -9.26
N HIS A 113 4.92 7.80 -9.17
CA HIS A 113 5.05 9.26 -9.22
C HIS A 113 5.92 9.78 -8.08
N LYS A 114 5.79 9.21 -6.87
CA LYS A 114 6.65 9.59 -5.75
C LYS A 114 8.10 9.21 -6.01
N LEU A 115 8.36 8.01 -6.54
CA LEU A 115 9.70 7.53 -6.88
C LEU A 115 10.38 8.38 -7.96
N LEU A 116 9.64 8.73 -9.02
CA LEU A 116 10.13 9.63 -10.07
C LEU A 116 10.54 11.00 -9.53
N GLY A 117 9.84 11.47 -8.48
CA GLY A 117 10.17 12.72 -7.80
C GLY A 117 11.34 12.64 -6.81
N ILE A 118 11.85 11.46 -6.47
CA ILE A 118 12.99 11.32 -5.55
C ILE A 118 14.29 11.45 -6.37
N THR A 119 14.92 12.61 -6.29
CA THR A 119 16.28 12.79 -6.81
C THR A 119 17.27 12.02 -5.92
N VAL A 120 17.78 10.90 -6.42
CA VAL A 120 18.79 10.11 -5.69
C VAL A 120 20.14 10.80 -5.82
N LYS A 121 20.84 11.02 -4.70
CA LYS A 121 22.21 11.56 -4.74
C LYS A 121 23.12 10.58 -5.47
N ASN A 122 23.83 11.05 -6.50
CA ASN A 122 24.87 10.28 -7.18
C ASN A 122 25.85 9.72 -6.15
N SER A 123 25.93 8.40 -6.08
CA SER A 123 26.80 7.67 -5.17
C SER A 123 27.40 6.45 -5.87
N VAL A 124 28.42 5.83 -5.28
CA VAL A 124 28.99 4.57 -5.78
C VAL A 124 27.90 3.48 -5.88
N ASN A 125 26.97 3.44 -4.91
CA ASN A 125 25.88 2.47 -4.88
C ASN A 125 24.88 2.69 -6.03
N VAL A 126 24.55 3.94 -6.35
CA VAL A 126 23.68 4.28 -7.49
C VAL A 126 24.30 3.81 -8.80
N ARG A 127 25.58 4.14 -9.03
CA ARG A 127 26.31 3.71 -10.24
C ARG A 127 26.42 2.19 -10.36
N ASN A 128 26.61 1.49 -9.23
CA ASN A 128 26.66 0.03 -9.21
C ASN A 128 25.31 -0.60 -9.57
N VAL A 129 24.22 -0.05 -9.05
CA VAL A 129 22.85 -0.49 -9.38
C VAL A 129 22.52 -0.19 -10.84
N GLU A 130 22.85 1.01 -11.35
CA GLU A 130 22.70 1.37 -12.77
C GLU A 130 23.44 0.39 -13.68
N HIS A 131 24.69 0.03 -13.35
CA HIS A 131 25.46 -0.97 -14.10
C HIS A 131 24.84 -2.37 -14.05
N GLN A 132 24.17 -2.74 -12.96
CA GLN A 132 23.48 -4.03 -12.84
C GLN A 132 22.19 -4.05 -13.66
N VAL A 133 21.40 -2.98 -13.63
CA VAL A 133 20.18 -2.83 -14.44
C VAL A 133 20.51 -2.88 -15.93
N GLN A 134 21.52 -2.12 -16.37
CA GLN A 134 21.96 -2.12 -17.77
C GLN A 134 22.37 -3.53 -18.26
N LYS A 135 23.05 -4.31 -17.41
CA LYS A 135 23.45 -5.69 -17.71
C LYS A 135 22.28 -6.66 -17.74
N ALA A 136 21.21 -6.41 -16.97
CA ALA A 136 20.01 -7.23 -16.98
C ALA A 136 19.20 -6.98 -18.27
N ASP A 137 19.07 -5.73 -18.69
CA ASP A 137 18.36 -5.38 -19.93
C ASP A 137 19.06 -5.93 -21.19
N SER A 138 20.40 -5.95 -21.20
CA SER A 138 21.16 -6.57 -22.31
C SER A 138 20.93 -8.09 -22.41
N LYS A 139 20.75 -8.79 -21.29
CA LYS A 139 20.49 -10.24 -21.29
C LYS A 139 19.07 -10.61 -21.71
N VAL A 140 18.11 -9.70 -21.60
CA VAL A 140 16.73 -9.90 -22.07
C VAL A 140 16.64 -9.77 -23.58
N ASN A 141 17.49 -8.93 -24.20
CA ASN A 141 17.50 -8.71 -25.66
C ASN A 141 18.30 -9.75 -26.47
N ASP A 142 19.23 -10.48 -25.87
CA ASP A 142 20.02 -11.52 -26.56
C ASP A 142 19.35 -12.92 -26.52
N GLY A 143 18.11 -13.02 -26.01
CA GLY A 143 17.37 -14.27 -25.85
C GLY A 143 16.18 -14.47 -26.81
N SER A 144 16.05 -13.65 -27.88
CA SER A 144 15.08 -13.85 -28.98
C SER A 144 15.71 -14.46 -30.22
#